data_AF-A0A2I0CL97-F1
#
_entry.id   AF-A0A2I0CL97-F1
#
_cell.length_a   1.000
_cell.length_b   1.000
_cell.length_c   1.000
_cell.angle_alpha   90.00
_cell.angle_beta   90.00
_cell.angle_gamma   90.00
#
_symmetry.space_group_name_H-M   'P 1'
#
loop_
_entity.id
_entity.type
_entity.pdbx_description
1 polymer ?
#
loop_
_entity_poly.entity_id
_entity_poly.type
_entity_poly.pdbx_seq_one_letter_code
_entity_poly.pdbx_strand_id
1 'polypeptide(L)'
;MTIRLDHRTATKALDAKRGPANHLAGIIQRTLAKLGISTDLAFNLEYTHCASTENHPLHLHGIVRIPADRIEEVRLALRSALAEGYRQRFNNLAVHIEAISNPRWWAGYCTKEHGISADILKKARGKRTVPDYASDSARDGGKTLYESVGELFSHES
;
A
#
# COMPACT_ATOMS: atom_id res chain seq x y z
N MET A 1 6.38 0.66 3.71
CA MET A 1 6.58 0.20 2.32
C MET A 1 5.91 1.19 1.39
N THR A 2 6.58 1.56 0.30
CA THR A 2 6.03 2.36 -0.81
C THR A 2 6.26 1.61 -2.11
N ILE A 3 5.23 1.47 -2.95
CA ILE A 3 5.36 0.88 -4.29
C ILE A 3 4.82 1.88 -5.31
N ARG A 4 5.70 2.33 -6.20
CA ARG A 4 5.36 3.16 -7.36
C ARG A 4 5.09 2.23 -8.53
N LEU A 5 3.90 2.32 -9.09
CA LEU A 5 3.45 1.38 -10.11
C LEU A 5 3.97 1.80 -11.49
N ASP A 6 4.23 0.83 -12.35
CA ASP A 6 4.33 1.12 -13.78
C ASP A 6 2.95 1.43 -14.39
N HIS A 7 2.95 2.07 -15.56
CA HIS A 7 1.72 2.46 -16.26
C HIS A 7 0.79 1.27 -16.50
N ARG A 8 1.33 0.13 -16.94
CA ARG A 8 0.52 -1.04 -17.28
C ARG A 8 -0.21 -1.59 -16.06
N THR A 9 0.49 -1.72 -14.94
CA THR A 9 -0.03 -2.24 -13.68
C THR A 9 -1.05 -1.27 -13.09
N ALA A 10 -0.73 0.03 -13.10
CA ALA A 10 -1.63 1.05 -12.58
C ALA A 10 -2.96 1.13 -13.35
N THR A 11 -2.91 1.17 -14.69
CA THR A 11 -4.13 1.18 -15.53
C THR A 11 -4.98 -0.07 -15.27
N LYS A 12 -4.37 -1.26 -15.25
CA LYS A 12 -5.08 -2.51 -14.95
C LYS A 12 -5.71 -2.51 -13.57
N ALA A 13 -5.05 -1.93 -12.57
CA ALA A 13 -5.60 -1.81 -11.23
C ALA A 13 -6.83 -0.89 -11.22
N LEU A 14 -6.76 0.26 -11.88
CA LEU A 14 -7.88 1.21 -11.95
C LEU A 14 -9.11 0.62 -12.65
N ASP A 15 -8.89 -0.18 -13.70
CA ASP A 15 -9.95 -0.86 -14.46
C ASP A 15 -10.50 -2.11 -13.76
N ALA A 16 -9.87 -2.56 -12.66
CA ALA A 16 -10.23 -3.80 -12.01
C ALA A 16 -11.64 -3.73 -11.40
N LYS A 17 -12.49 -4.72 -11.74
CA LYS A 17 -13.88 -4.82 -11.28
C LYS A 17 -14.03 -4.72 -9.75
N ARG A 18 -13.18 -5.44 -9.02
CA ARG A 18 -13.15 -5.46 -7.53
C ARG A 18 -12.42 -4.27 -6.91
N GLY A 19 -11.97 -3.32 -7.73
CA GLY A 19 -11.22 -2.14 -7.33
C GLY A 19 -9.70 -2.33 -7.35
N PRO A 20 -8.94 -1.22 -7.45
CA PRO A 20 -7.48 -1.25 -7.57
C PRO A 20 -6.80 -1.86 -6.35
N ALA A 21 -7.30 -1.57 -5.15
CA ALA A 21 -6.73 -2.09 -3.90
C ALA A 21 -6.79 -3.62 -3.87
N ASN A 22 -7.95 -4.22 -4.13
CA ASN A 22 -8.08 -5.68 -4.22
C ASN A 22 -7.22 -6.31 -5.32
N HIS A 23 -7.11 -5.64 -6.47
CA HIS A 23 -6.27 -6.12 -7.58
C HIS A 23 -4.80 -6.19 -7.18
N LEU A 24 -4.29 -5.09 -6.63
CA LEU A 24 -2.89 -4.95 -6.22
C LEU A 24 -2.57 -5.86 -5.03
N ALA A 25 -3.47 -5.98 -4.05
CA ALA A 25 -3.33 -6.91 -2.94
C ALA A 25 -3.15 -8.35 -3.44
N GLY A 26 -3.96 -8.78 -4.41
CA GLY A 26 -3.83 -10.10 -5.01
C GLY A 26 -2.49 -10.32 -5.71
N ILE A 27 -1.92 -9.30 -6.36
CA ILE A 27 -0.57 -9.40 -6.96
C ILE A 27 0.47 -9.52 -5.84
N ILE A 28 0.44 -8.64 -4.85
CA ILE A 28 1.40 -8.63 -3.73
C ILE A 28 1.38 -9.97 -3.00
N GLN A 29 0.20 -10.46 -2.62
CA GLN A 29 0.04 -11.74 -1.90
C GLN A 29 0.58 -12.91 -2.71
N ARG A 30 0.28 -13.01 -4.02
CA ARG A 30 0.84 -14.06 -4.87
C ARG A 30 2.35 -13.96 -5.01
N THR A 31 2.90 -12.75 -5.10
CA THR A 31 4.34 -12.52 -5.18
C THR A 31 5.03 -12.97 -3.89
N LEU A 32 4.50 -12.60 -2.72
CA LEU A 32 5.05 -13.02 -1.43
C LEU A 32 4.90 -14.52 -1.19
N ALA A 33 3.77 -15.11 -1.58
CA ALA A 33 3.55 -16.55 -1.47
C ALA A 33 4.56 -17.37 -2.30
N LYS A 34 4.96 -16.89 -3.49
CA LYS A 34 6.02 -17.52 -4.30
C LYS A 34 7.38 -17.51 -3.61
N LEU A 35 7.61 -16.58 -2.70
CA LEU A 35 8.80 -16.52 -1.85
C LEU A 35 8.65 -17.35 -0.55
N GLY A 36 7.51 -18.03 -0.35
CA GLY A 36 7.21 -18.74 0.89
C GLY A 36 6.83 -17.80 2.05
N ILE A 37 6.39 -16.57 1.76
CA ILE A 37 6.01 -15.58 2.77
C ILE A 37 4.49 -15.47 2.82
N SER A 38 3.90 -15.88 3.94
CA SER A 38 2.51 -15.59 4.30
C SER A 38 2.50 -14.46 5.32
N THR A 39 1.82 -13.36 5.02
CA THR A 39 1.84 -12.15 5.86
C THR A 39 0.56 -11.34 5.74
N ASP A 40 0.32 -10.57 6.80
CA ASP A 40 -0.63 -9.47 6.83
C ASP A 40 -0.10 -8.29 6.00
N LEU A 41 -1.03 -7.59 5.37
CA LEU A 41 -0.77 -6.43 4.52
C LEU A 41 -1.90 -5.42 4.71
N ALA A 42 -1.52 -4.17 4.96
CA ALA A 42 -2.44 -3.03 4.94
C ALA A 42 -1.81 -1.91 4.12
N PHE A 43 -2.57 -1.30 3.21
CA PHE A 43 -2.09 -0.17 2.42
C PHE A 43 -3.22 0.73 1.95
N ASN A 44 -2.86 1.98 1.67
CA ASN A 44 -3.67 2.95 0.97
C ASN A 44 -3.09 3.22 -0.43
N LEU A 45 -3.95 3.67 -1.34
CA LEU A 45 -3.56 4.12 -2.67
C LEU A 45 -3.48 5.64 -2.71
N GLU A 46 -2.47 6.15 -3.39
CA GLU A 46 -2.20 7.58 -3.51
C GLU A 46 -1.88 7.98 -4.95
N TYR A 47 -2.21 9.23 -5.28
CA TYR A 47 -1.79 9.88 -6.51
C TYR A 47 -0.76 10.96 -6.17
N THR A 48 0.40 10.93 -6.83
CA THR A 48 1.31 12.08 -6.74
C THR A 48 0.69 13.28 -7.45
N HIS A 49 0.78 14.46 -6.84
CA HIS A 49 0.28 15.73 -7.41
C HIS A 49 1.01 16.15 -8.71
N CYS A 50 2.16 15.56 -9.01
CA CYS A 50 2.94 15.87 -10.21
C CYS A 50 2.53 14.95 -11.37
N ALA A 51 1.99 15.54 -12.44
CA ALA A 51 1.77 14.84 -13.70
C ALA A 51 3.13 14.47 -14.33
N SER A 52 3.40 13.17 -14.45
CA SER A 52 4.53 12.64 -15.20
C SER A 52 4.00 11.82 -16.37
N THR A 53 4.51 12.06 -17.56
CA THR A 53 4.28 11.19 -18.72
C THR A 53 5.16 9.92 -18.64
N GLU A 54 6.26 10.00 -17.89
CA GLU A 54 7.24 8.92 -17.78
C GLU A 54 6.77 7.82 -16.82
N ASN A 55 6.27 8.19 -15.64
CA ASN A 55 5.80 7.26 -14.62
C ASN A 55 4.34 7.54 -14.26
N HIS A 56 3.58 6.47 -13.97
CA HIS A 56 2.20 6.64 -13.54
C HIS A 56 2.14 7.26 -12.13
N PRO A 57 1.23 8.23 -11.87
CA PRO A 57 1.17 8.90 -10.57
C PRO A 57 0.61 8.03 -9.43
N LEU A 58 -0.10 6.95 -9.77
CA LEU A 58 -0.63 5.98 -8.80
C LEU A 58 0.51 5.20 -8.13
N HIS A 59 0.49 5.22 -6.81
CA HIS A 59 1.39 4.45 -5.97
C HIS A 59 0.63 3.99 -4.72
N LEU A 60 1.25 3.13 -3.92
CA LEU A 60 0.70 2.67 -2.66
C LEU A 60 1.69 2.86 -1.53
N HIS A 61 1.16 3.13 -0.34
CA HIS A 61 1.90 3.13 0.92
C HIS A 61 1.26 2.16 1.89
N GLY A 62 2.06 1.40 2.60
CA GLY A 62 1.53 0.37 3.49
C GLY A 62 2.54 -0.27 4.41
N ILE A 63 2.02 -1.18 5.24
CA ILE A 63 2.77 -2.07 6.12
C ILE A 63 2.65 -3.49 5.60
N VAL A 64 3.77 -4.19 5.63
CA VAL A 64 3.85 -5.62 5.40
C VAL A 64 4.79 -6.22 6.46
N ARG A 65 4.48 -7.42 6.96
CA ARG A 65 5.34 -8.13 7.91
C ARG A 65 6.20 -9.16 7.17
N ILE A 66 7.49 -8.87 7.02
CA ILE A 66 8.43 -9.77 6.33
C ILE A 66 9.67 -10.03 7.20
N PRO A 67 10.38 -11.15 7.00
CA PRO A 67 11.67 -11.38 7.62
C PRO A 67 12.68 -10.29 7.23
N ALA A 68 13.43 -9.78 8.21
CA ALA A 68 14.33 -8.63 8.02
C ALA A 68 15.49 -8.94 7.05
N ASP A 69 15.95 -10.19 7.04
CA ASP A 69 16.98 -10.71 6.13
C ASP A 69 16.50 -10.88 4.68
N ARG A 70 15.19 -10.78 4.43
CA ARG A 70 14.58 -10.98 3.10
C ARG A 70 14.05 -9.71 2.46
N ILE A 71 14.35 -8.53 3.03
CA ILE A 71 13.86 -7.24 2.51
C ILE A 71 14.22 -7.04 1.03
N GLU A 72 15.48 -7.28 0.65
CA GLU A 72 15.92 -7.07 -0.73
C GLU A 72 15.29 -8.06 -1.72
N GLU A 73 15.15 -9.32 -1.34
CA GLU A 73 14.47 -10.33 -2.16
C GLU A 73 13.01 -9.95 -2.40
N VAL A 74 12.29 -9.53 -1.35
CA VAL A 74 10.92 -9.04 -1.44
C VAL A 74 10.84 -7.78 -2.31
N ARG A 75 11.78 -6.83 -2.14
CA ARG A 75 11.85 -5.60 -2.93
C ARG A 75 11.97 -5.89 -4.43
N LEU A 76 12.87 -6.80 -4.80
CA LEU A 76 13.10 -7.17 -6.20
C LEU A 76 11.90 -7.91 -6.80
N ALA A 77 11.31 -8.86 -6.06
CA ALA A 77 10.14 -9.60 -6.51
C ALA A 77 8.91 -8.68 -6.71
N LEU A 78 8.67 -7.76 -5.78
CA LEU A 78 7.59 -6.78 -5.91
C LEU A 78 7.85 -5.81 -7.05
N ARG A 79 9.10 -5.37 -7.26
CA ARG A 79 9.46 -4.53 -8.41
C ARG A 79 9.12 -5.24 -9.72
N SER A 80 9.55 -6.49 -9.88
CA SER A 80 9.27 -7.28 -11.07
C SER A 80 7.76 -7.46 -11.29
N ALA A 81 6.96 -7.61 -10.23
CA ALA A 81 5.53 -7.86 -10.34
C ALA A 81 4.67 -6.60 -10.59
N LEU A 82 5.10 -5.43 -10.13
CA LEU A 82 4.25 -4.22 -10.05
C LEU A 82 4.82 -2.99 -10.76
N ALA A 83 6.12 -3.02 -11.06
CA ALA A 83 6.87 -1.84 -11.45
C ALA A 83 8.01 -2.20 -12.43
N GLU A 84 7.79 -3.19 -13.28
CA GLU A 84 8.77 -3.63 -14.29
C GLU A 84 9.11 -2.48 -15.24
N GLY A 85 8.07 -1.76 -15.68
CA GLY A 85 8.21 -0.59 -16.54
C GLY A 85 8.53 0.72 -15.82
N TYR A 86 8.69 0.72 -14.50
CA TYR A 86 8.92 1.95 -13.73
C TYR A 86 10.33 2.48 -13.96
N ARG A 87 10.43 3.75 -14.34
CA ARG A 87 11.71 4.42 -14.58
C ARG A 87 12.18 5.11 -13.32
N GLN A 88 13.20 4.53 -12.70
CA GLN A 88 13.83 5.05 -11.50
C GLN A 88 14.80 6.18 -11.83
N ARG A 89 14.69 7.28 -11.09
CA ARG A 89 15.61 8.43 -11.12
C ARG A 89 16.09 8.70 -9.70
N PHE A 90 17.40 8.88 -9.52
CA PHE A 90 18.00 9.17 -8.22
C PHE A 90 17.50 8.19 -7.14
N ASN A 91 17.01 8.71 -6.01
CA ASN A 91 16.53 7.93 -4.87
C ASN A 91 15.03 7.55 -4.97
N ASN A 92 14.35 7.81 -6.09
CA ASN A 92 12.97 7.40 -6.29
C ASN A 92 12.88 5.92 -6.70
N LEU A 93 13.08 5.05 -5.71
CA LEU A 93 12.96 3.60 -5.88
C LEU A 93 11.54 3.21 -6.32
N ALA A 94 11.44 2.24 -7.23
CA ALA A 94 10.16 1.64 -7.59
C ALA A 94 9.46 1.00 -6.36
N VAL A 95 10.25 0.29 -5.56
CA VAL A 95 9.82 -0.33 -4.30
C VAL A 95 10.76 0.12 -3.22
N HIS A 96 10.22 0.78 -2.20
CA HIS A 96 10.93 1.19 -0.99
C HIS A 96 10.36 0.43 0.20
N ILE A 97 11.22 -0.30 0.92
CA ILE A 97 10.87 -1.02 2.13
C ILE A 97 11.89 -0.62 3.18
N GLU A 98 11.39 -0.13 4.31
CA GLU A 98 12.19 0.26 5.46
C GLU A 98 11.53 -0.27 6.72
N ALA A 99 12.34 -0.57 7.73
CA ALA A 99 11.84 -0.93 9.05
C ALA A 99 11.15 0.29 9.68
N ILE A 100 10.04 0.05 10.39
CA ILE A 100 9.36 1.11 11.13
C ILE A 100 10.23 1.49 12.34
N SER A 101 10.91 2.62 12.26
CA SER A 101 11.70 3.18 13.38
C SER A 101 10.86 4.05 14.32
N ASN A 102 9.76 4.63 13.82
CA ASN A 102 8.82 5.44 14.60
C ASN A 102 7.37 5.16 14.14
N PRO A 103 6.59 4.38 14.91
CA PRO A 103 5.22 4.03 14.56
C PRO A 103 4.27 5.24 14.39
N ARG A 104 4.47 6.31 15.16
CA ARG A 104 3.64 7.53 15.11
C ARG A 104 3.88 8.31 13.83
N TRP A 105 5.14 8.45 13.43
CA TRP A 105 5.51 9.11 12.18
C TRP A 105 4.97 8.33 10.98
N TRP A 106 5.06 7.00 11.02
CA TRP A 106 4.53 6.13 9.97
C TRP A 106 3.00 6.25 9.85
N ALA A 107 2.26 6.22 10.97
CA ALA A 107 0.81 6.40 10.96
C ALA A 107 0.40 7.79 10.43
N GLY A 108 1.16 8.83 10.77
CA GLY A 108 0.99 10.16 10.19
C GLY A 108 1.24 10.18 8.67
N TYR A 109 2.26 9.46 8.19
CA TYR A 109 2.59 9.41 6.77
C TYR A 109 1.48 8.77 5.92
N CYS A 110 0.89 7.66 6.37
CA CYS A 110 -0.21 7.00 5.67
C CYS A 110 -1.55 7.74 5.71
N THR A 111 -1.71 8.71 6.61
CA THR A 111 -2.95 9.50 6.74
C THR A 111 -2.85 10.86 6.07
N LYS A 112 -1.64 11.40 5.88
CA LYS A 112 -1.39 12.78 5.45
C LYS A 112 -2.05 13.15 4.12
N GLU A 113 -1.99 12.27 3.11
CA GLU A 113 -2.54 12.54 1.78
C GLU A 113 -3.81 11.73 1.47
N HIS A 114 -4.34 11.03 2.49
CA HIS A 114 -5.42 10.07 2.30
C HIS A 114 -6.71 10.71 1.78
N GLY A 115 -7.12 11.85 2.34
CA GLY A 115 -8.35 12.54 1.93
C GLY A 115 -8.31 13.03 0.47
N ILE A 116 -7.22 13.70 0.09
CA ILE A 116 -7.04 14.22 -1.27
C ILE A 116 -6.90 13.07 -2.28
N SER A 117 -6.10 12.06 -1.93
CA SER A 117 -5.91 10.87 -2.76
C SER A 117 -7.22 10.09 -2.92
N ALA A 118 -8.01 9.93 -1.87
CA ALA A 118 -9.29 9.24 -1.91
C ALA A 118 -10.25 9.92 -2.90
N ASP A 119 -10.30 11.26 -2.93
CA ASP A 119 -11.17 11.99 -3.84
C ASP A 119 -10.69 11.93 -5.29
N ILE A 120 -9.37 12.01 -5.54
CA ILE A 120 -8.79 11.76 -6.87
C ILE A 120 -9.11 10.34 -7.33
N LEU A 121 -8.96 9.34 -6.46
CA LEU A 121 -9.24 7.93 -6.77
C LEU A 121 -10.73 7.67 -7.01
N LYS A 122 -11.62 8.30 -6.24
CA LYS A 122 -13.07 8.22 -6.47
C LYS A 122 -13.43 8.78 -7.84
N LYS A 123 -12.87 9.93 -8.21
CA LYS A 123 -13.05 10.57 -9.53
C LYS A 123 -12.49 9.71 -10.66
N ALA A 124 -11.23 9.29 -10.56
CA ALA A 124 -10.56 8.47 -11.56
C ALA A 124 -11.28 7.13 -11.80
N ARG A 125 -11.91 6.57 -10.78
CA ARG A 125 -12.66 5.30 -10.86
C ARG A 125 -14.15 5.47 -11.19
N GLY A 126 -14.69 6.68 -11.14
CA GLY A 126 -16.13 6.93 -11.18
C GLY A 126 -16.92 6.23 -10.05
N LYS A 127 -16.29 5.99 -8.88
CA LYS A 127 -16.88 5.20 -7.77
C LYS A 127 -16.70 5.92 -6.43
N ARG A 128 -17.71 5.85 -5.55
CA ARG A 128 -17.67 6.48 -4.21
C ARG A 128 -16.91 5.66 -3.14
N THR A 129 -16.51 4.43 -3.44
CA THR A 129 -15.86 3.54 -2.45
C THR A 129 -14.45 3.98 -2.11
N VAL A 130 -14.07 3.81 -0.84
CA VAL A 130 -12.72 4.06 -0.32
C VAL A 130 -11.71 3.15 -1.06
N PRO A 131 -10.52 3.66 -1.45
CA PRO A 131 -9.55 2.91 -2.26
C PRO A 131 -8.52 2.11 -1.43
N ASP A 132 -8.79 1.86 -0.16
CA ASP A 132 -7.84 1.21 0.76
C ASP A 132 -7.97 -0.32 0.73
N TYR A 133 -6.94 -1.00 1.23
CA TYR A 133 -6.95 -2.44 1.46
C TYR A 133 -6.36 -2.79 2.83
N ALA A 134 -7.06 -3.66 3.54
CA ALA A 134 -6.54 -4.40 4.68
C ALA A 134 -6.91 -5.88 4.49
N SER A 135 -5.97 -6.80 4.69
CA SER A 135 -6.31 -8.22 4.81
C SER A 135 -7.25 -8.44 6.01
N ASP A 136 -8.01 -9.53 6.04
CA ASP A 136 -8.91 -9.83 7.15
C ASP A 136 -8.15 -9.81 8.49
N SER A 137 -6.97 -10.42 8.52
CA SER A 137 -6.05 -10.39 9.66
C SER A 137 -5.54 -9.00 10.03
N ALA A 138 -5.22 -8.14 9.07
CA ALA A 138 -4.79 -6.77 9.34
C ALA A 138 -5.95 -5.91 9.83
N ARG A 139 -7.16 -6.14 9.32
CA ARG A 139 -8.39 -5.50 9.77
C ARG A 139 -8.72 -5.93 11.20
N ASP A 140 -8.68 -7.22 11.47
CA ASP A 140 -9.01 -7.79 12.77
C ASP A 140 -7.93 -7.43 13.80
N GLY A 141 -6.64 -7.45 13.44
CA GLY A 141 -5.55 -6.97 14.30
C GLY A 141 -5.63 -5.47 14.57
N GLY A 142 -5.98 -4.66 13.57
CA GLY A 142 -6.24 -3.23 13.74
C GLY A 142 -7.46 -2.96 14.63
N LYS A 143 -8.52 -3.75 14.48
CA LYS A 143 -9.71 -3.72 15.34
C LYS A 143 -9.35 -4.05 16.78
N THR A 144 -8.62 -5.13 17.04
CA THR A 144 -8.16 -5.51 18.38
C THR A 144 -7.29 -4.43 19.03
N LEU A 145 -6.39 -3.79 18.27
CA LEU A 145 -5.59 -2.67 18.76
C LEU A 145 -6.44 -1.42 19.06
N TYR A 146 -7.44 -1.14 18.24
CA TYR A 146 -8.34 -0.02 18.47
C TYR A 146 -9.25 -0.25 19.67
N GLU A 147 -9.77 -1.47 19.83
CA GLU A 147 -10.60 -1.88 20.97
C GLU A 147 -9.80 -1.84 22.28
N SER A 148 -8.54 -2.31 22.29
CA SER A 148 -7.69 -2.23 23.49
C SER A 148 -7.33 -0.79 23.88
N VAL A 149 -7.20 0.11 22.89
CA VAL A 149 -7.07 1.55 23.14
C VAL A 149 -8.38 2.14 23.68
N GLY A 150 -9.54 1.69 23.19
CA GLY A 150 -10.85 2.09 23.73
C GLY A 150 -11.04 1.65 25.20
N GLU A 151 -10.62 0.43 25.54
CA GLU A 151 -10.66 -0.11 26.90
C GLU A 151 -9.76 0.68 27.86
N LEU A 152 -8.60 1.16 27.39
CA LEU A 152 -7.69 2.04 28.14
C LEU A 152 -8.34 3.38 28.55
N PHE A 153 -9.37 3.84 27.83
CA PHE A 153 -10.13 5.05 28.17
C PHE A 153 -11.52 4.76 28.76
N SER A 154 -11.89 3.49 28.92
CA SER A 154 -13.17 3.06 29.51
C SER A 154 -13.07 2.83 31.02
N HIS A 155 -11.88 2.96 31.61
CA HIS A 155 -11.62 2.80 33.05
C HIS A 155 -11.50 4.14 33.81
N GLU A 156 -11.80 5.28 33.17
CA GLU A 156 -11.86 6.61 33.81
C GLU A 156 -13.29 7.17 33.99
N SER A 157 -14.32 6.32 33.94
CA SER A 157 -15.73 6.71 34.23
C SER A 157 -16.32 5.99 35.42
#